data_AF-A0AAD4G5S7-F1
#
_entry.id   AF-A0AAD4G5S7-F1
#
_cell.length_a   1.000
_cell.length_b   1.000
_cell.length_c   1.000
_cell.angle_alpha   90.00
_cell.angle_beta   90.00
_cell.angle_gamma   90.00
#
_symmetry.space_group_name_H-M   'P 1'
#
loop_
_entity.id
_entity.type
_entity.pdbx_description
1 polymer ?
#
loop_
_entity_poly.entity_id
_entity_poly.type
_entity_poly.pdbx_seq_one_letter_code
_entity_poly.pdbx_strand_id
1 'polypeptide(L)'
;MPVALPTAQEAKFYDRHNALGAYNICHALENQVTTDESRMHARILGYLILHAPSSTAQAEIVRAIHSCAQDERTLLELGKCFRLWFIIPFKKSRGRTPTPSSHPSRRSFDNVKVNLKEIMREAPRDHRGAKDQALIRDGYKCVVTGIYDAMAEVDDTTAMDGTVHTELAHILPESTCFNVSDTSTSSPEEVFLSFC
;
A
#
# COMPACT_ATOMS: atom_id res chain seq x y z
N MET A 1 -4.14 -12.27 20.87
CA MET A 1 -4.55 -10.85 20.87
C MET A 1 -3.31 -9.96 20.73
N PRO A 2 -3.39 -8.76 20.12
CA PRO A 2 -2.26 -7.82 20.14
C PRO A 2 -1.90 -7.48 21.58
N VAL A 3 -0.61 -7.24 21.84
CA VAL A 3 -0.10 -6.82 23.16
C VAL A 3 -0.80 -5.53 23.59
N ALA A 4 -1.03 -5.33 24.89
CA ALA A 4 -1.58 -4.07 25.42
C ALA A 4 -0.76 -2.87 24.95
N LEU A 5 -1.37 -1.69 24.81
CA LEU A 5 -0.58 -0.49 24.54
C LEU A 5 0.35 -0.24 25.74
N PRO A 6 1.64 0.04 25.51
CA PRO A 6 2.52 0.48 26.58
C PRO A 6 2.03 1.80 27.17
N THR A 7 2.54 2.17 28.33
CA THR A 7 2.29 3.52 28.86
C THR A 7 2.98 4.57 27.97
N ALA A 8 2.48 5.81 27.98
CA ALA A 8 3.08 6.89 27.20
C ALA A 8 4.57 7.14 27.54
N GLN A 9 4.96 6.86 28.78
CA GLN A 9 6.33 6.95 29.27
C GLN A 9 7.23 5.86 28.65
N GLU A 10 6.75 4.62 28.62
CA GLU A 10 7.42 3.49 27.96
C GLU A 10 7.52 3.69 26.44
N ALA A 11 6.50 4.33 25.85
CA ALA A 11 6.45 4.68 24.43
C ALA A 11 7.35 5.87 24.02
N LYS A 12 8.01 6.53 24.99
CA LYS A 12 9.00 7.61 24.77
C LYS A 12 8.50 8.81 23.96
N PHE A 13 7.27 9.27 24.19
CA PHE A 13 6.67 10.42 23.49
C PHE A 13 7.19 11.83 23.88
N TYR A 14 8.38 11.94 24.47
CA TYR A 14 8.85 13.13 25.20
C TYR A 14 8.90 14.46 24.43
N ASP A 15 8.82 14.45 23.10
CA ASP A 15 8.97 15.66 22.25
C ASP A 15 7.88 15.80 21.16
N ARG A 16 6.77 15.06 21.26
CA ARG A 16 5.71 15.04 20.22
C ARG A 16 4.32 15.24 20.81
N HIS A 17 4.01 16.47 21.23
CA HIS A 17 2.75 16.81 21.92
C HIS A 17 1.47 16.33 21.19
N ASN A 18 1.38 16.50 19.87
CA ASN A 18 0.21 16.07 19.10
C ASN A 18 0.07 14.54 19.05
N ALA A 19 1.19 13.83 18.93
CA ALA A 19 1.22 12.37 18.91
C ALA A 19 0.92 11.79 20.29
N LEU A 20 1.43 12.40 21.36
CA LEU A 20 1.10 12.05 22.74
C LEU A 20 -0.41 12.19 23.02
N GLY A 21 -1.03 13.29 22.57
CA GLY A 21 -2.47 13.50 22.73
C GLY A 21 -3.29 12.40 22.04
N ALA A 22 -3.00 12.11 20.76
CA ALA A 22 -3.66 11.04 20.01
C ALA A 22 -3.41 9.66 20.65
N TYR A 23 -2.21 9.40 21.14
CA TYR A 23 -1.87 8.16 21.82
C TYR A 23 -2.67 7.96 23.10
N ASN A 24 -2.80 9.00 23.92
CA ASN A 24 -3.58 8.95 25.15
C ASN A 24 -5.07 8.70 24.87
N ILE A 25 -5.61 9.23 23.77
CA ILE A 25 -6.97 8.93 23.32
C ILE A 25 -7.11 7.43 23.04
N CYS A 26 -6.18 6.81 22.29
CA CYS A 26 -6.21 5.37 22.01
C CYS A 26 -6.06 4.52 23.28
N HIS A 27 -5.19 4.92 24.20
CA HIS A 27 -4.96 4.22 25.46
C HIS A 27 -6.19 4.32 26.38
N ALA A 28 -6.86 5.48 26.45
CA ALA A 28 -8.13 5.64 27.17
C ALA A 28 -9.23 4.74 26.57
N LEU A 29 -9.37 4.77 25.24
CA LEU A 29 -10.34 3.94 24.53
C LEU A 29 -10.10 2.45 24.79
N GLU A 30 -8.84 1.99 24.76
CA GLU A 30 -8.49 0.58 25.05
C GLU A 30 -9.02 0.13 26.41
N ASN A 31 -8.97 1.00 27.42
CA ASN A 31 -9.41 0.68 28.78
C ASN A 31 -10.92 0.73 28.97
N GLN A 32 -11.62 1.55 28.17
CA GLN A 32 -13.08 1.74 28.26
C GLN A 32 -13.86 0.64 27.55
N VAL A 33 -13.33 0.11 26.44
CA VAL A 33 -14.04 -0.88 25.64
C VAL A 33 -14.10 -2.25 26.31
N THR A 34 -15.24 -2.92 26.14
CA THR A 34 -15.53 -4.19 26.80
C THR A 34 -15.20 -5.40 25.94
N THR A 35 -15.32 -5.30 24.62
CA THR A 35 -15.09 -6.41 23.70
C THR A 35 -13.64 -6.49 23.25
N ASP A 36 -13.16 -7.71 23.03
CA ASP A 36 -11.80 -7.97 22.53
C ASP A 36 -11.58 -7.38 21.13
N GLU A 37 -12.60 -7.37 20.28
CA GLU A 37 -12.53 -6.74 18.97
C GLU A 37 -12.37 -5.23 19.10
N SER A 38 -13.20 -4.55 19.87
CA SER A 38 -13.06 -3.09 20.07
C SER A 38 -11.71 -2.75 20.71
N ARG A 39 -11.23 -3.56 21.66
CA ARG A 39 -9.90 -3.41 22.25
C ARG A 39 -8.79 -3.56 21.21
N MET A 40 -8.92 -4.51 20.28
CA MET A 40 -8.01 -4.66 19.15
C MET A 40 -7.98 -3.42 18.25
N HIS A 41 -9.14 -2.84 17.93
CA HIS A 41 -9.22 -1.63 17.11
C HIS A 41 -8.54 -0.43 17.78
N ALA A 42 -8.76 -0.22 19.09
CA ALA A 42 -8.06 0.81 19.86
C ALA A 42 -6.54 0.62 19.85
N ARG A 43 -6.08 -0.62 20.09
CA ARG A 43 -4.64 -0.97 20.05
C ARG A 43 -4.04 -0.71 18.68
N ILE A 44 -4.72 -1.05 17.59
CA ILE A 44 -4.23 -0.81 16.22
C ILE A 44 -3.90 0.66 16.03
N LEU A 45 -4.78 1.57 16.44
CA LEU A 45 -4.53 3.02 16.32
C LEU A 45 -3.30 3.46 17.11
N GLY A 46 -3.16 3.00 18.36
CA GLY A 46 -1.98 3.33 19.17
C GLY A 46 -0.68 2.81 18.55
N TYR A 47 -0.66 1.57 18.05
CA TYR A 47 0.52 0.99 17.40
C TYR A 47 0.83 1.63 16.05
N LEU A 48 -0.15 2.14 15.30
CA LEU A 48 0.08 2.91 14.09
C LEU A 48 0.85 4.20 14.38
N ILE A 49 0.58 4.86 15.52
CA ILE A 49 1.38 6.02 15.95
C ILE A 49 2.81 5.58 16.30
N LEU A 50 2.97 4.48 17.05
CA LEU A 50 4.29 4.01 17.52
C LEU A 50 5.20 3.54 16.39
N HIS A 51 4.64 2.89 15.38
CA HIS A 51 5.38 2.25 14.29
C HIS A 51 5.18 2.94 12.94
N ALA A 52 4.73 4.19 12.93
CA ALA A 52 4.62 4.95 11.70
C ALA A 52 5.98 4.99 10.97
N PRO A 53 6.04 4.68 9.66
CA PRO A 53 7.30 4.55 8.91
C PRO A 53 7.98 5.90 8.65
N SER A 54 7.28 7.01 8.81
CA SER A 54 7.80 8.36 8.64
C SER A 54 7.05 9.35 9.52
N SER A 55 7.64 10.52 9.75
CA SER A 55 7.00 11.64 10.46
C SER A 55 5.73 12.11 9.76
N THR A 56 5.73 12.16 8.43
CA THR A 56 4.55 12.51 7.62
C THR A 56 3.41 11.51 7.82
N ALA A 57 3.71 10.21 7.74
CA ALA A 57 2.70 9.18 8.00
C ALA A 57 2.15 9.26 9.43
N GLN A 58 3.02 9.49 10.42
CA GLN A 58 2.60 9.67 11.81
C GLN A 58 1.66 10.88 11.96
N ALA A 59 1.98 12.01 11.34
CA ALA A 59 1.16 13.22 11.39
C ALA A 59 -0.23 12.97 10.80
N GLU A 60 -0.34 12.23 9.69
CA GLU A 60 -1.61 11.86 9.08
C GLU A 60 -2.46 10.96 9.98
N ILE A 61 -1.85 9.95 10.61
CA ILE A 61 -2.53 9.07 11.58
C ILE A 61 -3.03 9.88 12.77
N VAL A 62 -2.19 10.76 13.33
CA VAL A 62 -2.53 11.63 14.46
C VAL A 62 -3.68 12.56 14.09
N ARG A 63 -3.65 13.16 12.90
CA ARG A 63 -4.72 14.01 12.37
C ARG A 63 -6.05 13.26 12.25
N ALA A 64 -6.02 12.06 11.69
CA ALA A 64 -7.21 11.21 11.57
C ALA A 64 -7.81 10.88 12.95
N ILE A 65 -6.98 10.47 13.92
CA ILE A 65 -7.43 10.18 15.30
C ILE A 65 -8.08 11.40 15.94
N HIS A 66 -7.44 12.58 15.85
CA HIS A 66 -7.99 13.81 16.42
C HIS A 66 -9.33 14.20 15.80
N SER A 67 -9.51 13.97 14.49
CA SER A 67 -10.78 14.24 13.81
C SER A 67 -11.94 13.36 14.29
N CYS A 68 -11.64 12.21 14.91
CA CYS A 68 -12.61 11.27 15.45
C CYS A 68 -12.72 11.30 16.98
N ALA A 69 -11.92 12.12 17.67
CA ALA A 69 -11.70 12.02 19.11
C ALA A 69 -12.95 12.24 19.99
N GLN A 70 -13.98 12.90 19.45
CA GLN A 70 -15.22 13.20 20.19
C GLN A 70 -16.24 12.04 20.15
N ASP A 71 -16.03 11.03 19.30
CA ASP A 71 -16.94 9.90 19.14
C ASP A 71 -16.17 8.58 19.14
N GLU A 72 -16.31 7.84 20.25
CA GLU A 72 -15.72 6.52 20.43
C GLU A 72 -16.10 5.55 19.31
N ARG A 73 -17.34 5.63 18.80
CA ARG A 73 -17.80 4.74 17.73
C ARG A 73 -17.05 5.02 16.44
N THR A 74 -16.89 6.29 16.07
CA THR A 74 -16.13 6.70 14.89
C THR A 74 -14.64 6.35 15.05
N LEU A 75 -14.09 6.49 16.25
CA LEU A 75 -12.72 6.09 16.56
C LEU A 75 -12.51 4.58 16.40
N LEU A 76 -13.47 3.76 16.85
CA LEU A 76 -13.44 2.31 16.66
C LEU A 76 -13.59 1.90 15.19
N GLU A 77 -14.44 2.58 14.43
CA GLU A 77 -14.58 2.34 12.99
C GLU A 77 -13.29 2.71 12.24
N LEU A 78 -12.59 3.79 12.64
CA LEU A 78 -11.26 4.12 12.10
C LEU A 78 -10.26 2.98 12.34
N GLY A 79 -10.19 2.45 13.55
CA GLY A 79 -9.33 1.29 13.88
C GLY A 79 -9.70 0.05 13.07
N LYS A 80 -11.00 -0.18 12.84
CA LYS A 80 -11.51 -1.26 11.98
C LYS A 80 -11.15 -1.07 10.52
N CYS A 81 -11.23 0.14 9.99
CA CYS A 81 -10.79 0.46 8.63
C CYS A 81 -9.31 0.15 8.44
N PHE A 82 -8.43 0.58 9.35
CA PHE A 82 -7.01 0.20 9.28
C PHE A 82 -6.80 -1.31 9.37
N ARG A 83 -7.55 -2.00 10.23
CA ARG A 83 -7.48 -3.46 10.31
C ARG A 83 -7.85 -4.12 8.98
N LEU A 84 -9.03 -3.80 8.45
CA LEU A 84 -9.61 -4.47 7.30
C LEU A 84 -8.90 -4.12 5.99
N TRP A 85 -8.56 -2.85 5.80
CA TRP A 85 -8.04 -2.34 4.54
C TRP A 85 -6.54 -2.10 4.54
N PHE A 86 -5.88 -2.00 5.70
CA PHE A 86 -4.43 -1.77 5.71
C PHE A 86 -3.62 -2.92 6.30
N ILE A 87 -4.15 -3.68 7.26
CA ILE A 87 -3.35 -4.73 7.92
C ILE A 87 -3.67 -6.12 7.37
N ILE A 88 -4.95 -6.47 7.27
CA ILE A 88 -5.39 -7.80 6.81
C ILE A 88 -4.94 -8.12 5.38
N PRO A 89 -4.99 -7.20 4.40
CA PRO A 89 -4.61 -7.53 3.03
C PRO A 89 -3.15 -8.00 2.95
N PHE A 90 -2.25 -7.35 3.69
CA PHE A 90 -0.83 -7.74 3.77
C PHE A 90 -0.57 -8.99 4.62
N LYS A 91 -1.53 -9.42 5.46
CA LYS A 91 -1.47 -10.71 6.15
C LYS A 91 -2.01 -11.87 5.33
N LYS A 92 -3.04 -11.62 4.50
CA LYS A 92 -3.75 -12.63 3.71
C LYS A 92 -3.16 -12.87 2.33
N SER A 93 -2.28 -12.03 1.82
CA SER A 93 -1.62 -12.16 0.51
C SER A 93 -0.63 -13.33 0.39
N ARG A 94 -0.79 -14.41 1.17
CA ARG A 94 -0.11 -15.70 0.94
C ARG A 94 -0.75 -16.52 -0.19
N GLY A 95 -1.66 -15.93 -0.97
CA GLY A 95 -2.20 -16.55 -2.17
C GLY A 95 -1.18 -16.49 -3.30
N ARG A 96 -1.05 -17.57 -4.06
CA ARG A 96 -0.30 -17.60 -5.31
C ARG A 96 -0.89 -16.53 -6.23
N THR A 97 -0.05 -15.64 -6.76
CA THR A 97 -0.43 -14.76 -7.88
C THR A 97 -1.22 -15.60 -8.89
N PRO A 98 -2.42 -15.17 -9.32
CA PRO A 98 -3.22 -15.95 -10.26
C PRO A 98 -2.35 -16.42 -11.43
N THR A 99 -2.44 -17.70 -11.77
CA THR A 99 -1.64 -18.28 -12.85
C THR A 99 -1.88 -17.45 -14.12
N PRO A 100 -0.82 -17.00 -14.82
CA PRO A 100 -0.97 -16.20 -16.03
C PRO A 100 -1.87 -16.93 -17.04
N SER A 101 -2.80 -16.18 -17.64
CA SER A 101 -3.47 -16.62 -18.86
C SER A 101 -2.43 -16.68 -19.98
N SER A 102 -2.06 -17.90 -20.39
CA SER A 102 -1.14 -18.14 -21.49
C SER A 102 -1.83 -17.86 -22.82
N HIS A 103 -1.72 -16.63 -23.34
CA HIS A 103 -2.05 -16.36 -24.74
C HIS A 103 -0.76 -16.31 -25.59
N PRO A 104 -0.57 -17.22 -26.56
CA PRO A 104 0.59 -17.20 -27.44
C PRO A 104 0.33 -16.21 -28.57
N SER A 105 0.74 -14.94 -28.39
CA SER A 105 1.05 -14.08 -29.54
C SER A 105 2.12 -13.05 -29.18
N ARG A 106 3.35 -13.40 -29.58
CA ARG A 106 4.49 -12.50 -29.78
C ARG A 106 4.00 -11.30 -30.60
N ARG A 107 4.21 -10.06 -30.13
CA ARG A 107 4.09 -8.90 -31.04
C ARG A 107 5.41 -8.78 -31.78
N SER A 108 5.36 -8.65 -33.10
CA SER A 108 6.52 -8.25 -33.90
C SER A 108 6.91 -6.83 -33.55
N PHE A 109 8.20 -6.61 -33.43
CA PHE A 109 8.84 -5.33 -33.20
C PHE A 109 8.55 -4.42 -34.39
N ASP A 110 7.71 -3.42 -34.20
CA ASP A 110 7.78 -2.16 -34.93
C ASP A 110 7.03 -1.09 -34.14
N ASN A 111 7.74 -0.01 -33.82
CA ASN A 111 7.25 1.27 -33.28
C ASN A 111 7.18 1.46 -31.75
N VAL A 112 8.21 1.10 -30.98
CA VAL A 112 8.41 1.70 -29.64
C VAL A 112 9.16 3.03 -29.77
N LYS A 113 8.49 3.99 -30.42
CA LYS A 113 8.79 5.42 -30.27
C LYS A 113 7.48 6.14 -29.92
N VAL A 114 6.75 5.54 -28.98
CA VAL A 114 5.49 6.08 -28.49
C VAL A 114 5.81 7.02 -27.33
N ASN A 115 5.19 8.19 -27.37
CA ASN A 115 5.31 9.24 -26.37
C ASN A 115 4.97 8.67 -24.98
N LEU A 116 5.99 8.51 -24.14
CA LEU A 116 5.93 7.93 -22.78
C LEU A 116 4.75 8.49 -21.95
N LYS A 117 4.38 9.76 -22.18
CA LYS A 117 3.29 10.43 -21.49
C LYS A 117 1.89 10.03 -21.96
N GLU A 118 1.74 9.54 -23.19
CA GLU A 118 0.43 9.13 -23.72
C GLU A 118 0.07 7.70 -23.29
N ILE A 119 1.03 6.78 -23.26
CA ILE A 119 0.77 5.41 -22.79
C ILE A 119 0.33 5.43 -21.33
N MET A 120 0.94 6.25 -20.47
CA MET A 120 0.58 6.32 -19.05
C MET A 120 -0.79 6.98 -18.77
N ARG A 121 -1.43 7.63 -19.76
CA ARG A 121 -2.70 8.34 -19.57
C ARG A 121 -3.94 7.47 -19.79
N GLU A 122 -3.83 6.40 -20.57
CA GLU A 122 -4.97 5.51 -20.80
C GLU A 122 -4.87 4.30 -19.86
N ALA A 123 -5.93 4.06 -19.08
CA ALA A 123 -6.00 2.90 -18.21
C ALA A 123 -5.84 1.62 -19.04
N PRO A 124 -4.91 0.73 -18.68
CA PRO A 124 -4.64 -0.48 -19.44
C PRO A 124 -5.87 -1.39 -19.40
N ARG A 125 -6.30 -1.87 -20.57
CA ARG A 125 -7.51 -2.71 -20.70
C ARG A 125 -7.25 -4.20 -20.50
N ASP A 126 -5.98 -4.59 -20.46
CA ASP A 126 -5.54 -5.96 -20.26
C ASP A 126 -4.24 -6.03 -19.43
N HIS A 127 -3.97 -7.21 -18.86
CA HIS A 127 -2.80 -7.47 -18.03
C HIS A 127 -1.48 -7.16 -18.75
N ARG A 128 -1.44 -7.38 -20.07
CA ARG A 128 -0.25 -7.11 -20.88
C ARG A 128 0.04 -5.61 -20.95
N GLY A 129 -0.97 -4.80 -21.26
CA GLY A 129 -0.84 -3.34 -21.27
C GLY A 129 -0.44 -2.80 -19.89
N ALA A 130 -1.00 -3.38 -18.83
CA ALA A 130 -0.63 -3.01 -17.45
C ALA A 130 0.83 -3.35 -17.13
N LYS A 131 1.31 -4.51 -17.59
CA LYS A 131 2.72 -4.91 -17.42
C LYS A 131 3.66 -4.01 -18.22
N ASP A 132 3.34 -3.73 -19.47
CA ASP A 132 4.15 -2.86 -20.34
C ASP A 132 4.25 -1.45 -19.72
N GLN A 133 3.14 -0.90 -19.22
CA GLN A 133 3.12 0.38 -18.51
C GLN A 133 3.94 0.35 -17.20
N ALA A 134 3.83 -0.71 -16.40
CA ALA A 134 4.58 -0.85 -15.16
C ALA A 134 6.09 -0.94 -15.42
N LEU A 135 6.52 -1.75 -16.39
CA LEU A 135 7.92 -1.85 -16.80
C LEU A 135 8.47 -0.49 -17.25
N ILE A 136 7.73 0.20 -18.11
CA ILE A 136 8.11 1.53 -18.60
C ILE A 136 8.26 2.52 -17.44
N ARG A 137 7.30 2.56 -16.51
CA ARG A 137 7.34 3.44 -15.34
C ARG A 137 8.54 3.13 -14.44
N ASP A 138 8.83 1.85 -14.24
CA ASP A 138 9.87 1.39 -13.33
C ASP A 138 11.26 1.31 -14.01
N GLY A 139 11.39 1.82 -15.25
CA GLY A 139 12.65 1.85 -15.99
C GLY A 139 13.15 0.47 -16.39
N TYR A 140 12.22 -0.46 -16.62
CA TYR A 140 12.44 -1.88 -16.88
C TYR A 140 13.23 -2.57 -15.75
N LYS A 141 13.11 -2.10 -14.52
CA LYS A 141 13.71 -2.73 -13.34
C LYS A 141 12.64 -3.26 -12.42
N CYS A 142 12.95 -4.37 -11.75
CA CYS A 142 12.21 -4.77 -10.58
C CYS A 142 12.37 -3.73 -9.48
N VAL A 143 11.26 -3.23 -8.95
CA VAL A 143 11.28 -2.17 -7.92
C VAL A 143 11.78 -2.67 -6.55
N VAL A 144 11.90 -3.99 -6.36
CA VAL A 144 12.43 -4.60 -5.12
C VAL A 144 13.91 -4.91 -5.23
N THR A 145 14.32 -5.56 -6.31
CA THR A 145 15.71 -6.05 -6.47
C THR A 145 16.59 -5.09 -7.27
N GLY A 146 16.00 -4.20 -8.07
CA GLY A 146 16.72 -3.32 -8.98
C GLY A 146 17.25 -4.00 -10.25
N ILE A 147 17.08 -5.31 -10.39
CA ILE A 147 17.53 -6.10 -11.55
C ILE A 147 16.64 -5.78 -12.74
N TYR A 148 17.24 -5.71 -13.92
CA TYR A 148 16.54 -5.44 -15.16
C TYR A 148 15.66 -6.61 -15.61
N ASP A 149 14.50 -6.28 -16.16
CA ASP A 149 13.64 -7.26 -16.83
C ASP A 149 14.32 -7.78 -18.10
N ALA A 150 14.03 -9.03 -18.49
CA ALA A 150 14.53 -9.64 -19.71
C ALA A 150 14.13 -8.91 -21.00
N MET A 151 13.12 -8.04 -20.95
CA MET A 151 12.72 -7.16 -22.05
C MET A 151 13.49 -5.83 -22.08
N ALA A 152 14.37 -5.55 -21.11
CA ALA A 152 15.16 -4.34 -21.07
C ALA A 152 16.28 -4.36 -22.13
N GLU A 153 16.40 -3.29 -22.91
CA GLU A 153 17.59 -3.04 -23.72
C GLU A 153 18.64 -2.34 -22.84
N VAL A 154 19.50 -3.15 -22.22
CA VAL A 154 20.63 -2.71 -21.41
C VAL A 154 21.93 -3.19 -22.03
N ASP A 155 22.93 -2.32 -22.04
CA ASP A 155 24.29 -2.71 -22.44
C ASP A 155 24.88 -3.68 -21.40
N ASP A 156 25.79 -4.56 -21.82
CA ASP A 156 26.43 -5.58 -20.98
C ASP A 156 27.12 -4.97 -19.76
N THR A 157 27.56 -3.71 -19.86
CA THR A 157 28.17 -2.95 -18.75
C THR A 157 27.16 -2.57 -17.65
N THR A 158 25.89 -2.40 -18.00
CA THR A 158 24.77 -2.06 -17.09
C THR A 158 24.09 -3.27 -16.49
N ALA A 159 24.15 -4.43 -17.15
CA ALA A 159 23.52 -5.68 -16.71
C ALA A 159 24.50 -6.59 -15.95
N MET A 160 25.29 -6.04 -15.03
CA MET A 160 26.30 -6.81 -14.28
C MET A 160 25.72 -8.05 -13.56
N ASP A 161 24.46 -7.98 -13.14
CA ASP A 161 23.73 -9.07 -12.48
C ASP A 161 22.81 -9.86 -13.43
N GLY A 162 22.88 -9.60 -14.74
CA GLY A 162 22.02 -10.17 -15.76
C GLY A 162 20.60 -9.57 -15.79
N THR A 163 19.70 -10.24 -16.51
CA THR A 163 18.28 -9.88 -16.61
C THR A 163 17.39 -11.01 -16.14
N VAL A 164 16.20 -10.70 -15.65
CA VAL A 164 15.23 -11.67 -15.10
C VAL A 164 13.83 -11.42 -15.65
N HIS A 165 12.97 -12.43 -15.64
CA HIS A 165 11.56 -12.20 -15.94
C HIS A 165 10.86 -11.62 -14.71
N THR A 166 10.32 -10.41 -14.86
CA THR A 166 9.44 -9.82 -13.86
C THR A 166 7.99 -10.24 -14.12
N GLU A 167 7.21 -10.29 -13.05
CA GLU A 167 5.77 -10.43 -13.03
C GLU A 167 5.10 -9.12 -12.61
N LEU A 168 3.86 -8.93 -13.04
CA LEU A 168 3.03 -7.81 -12.61
C LEU A 168 2.35 -8.16 -11.28
N ALA A 169 2.38 -7.26 -10.31
CA ALA A 169 1.60 -7.38 -9.09
C ALA A 169 0.86 -6.07 -8.78
N HIS A 170 -0.28 -6.21 -8.12
CA HIS A 170 -1.01 -5.05 -7.59
C HIS A 170 -0.26 -4.50 -6.37
N ILE A 171 -0.10 -3.17 -6.29
CA ILE A 171 0.48 -2.53 -5.09
C ILE A 171 -0.45 -2.69 -3.89
N LEU A 172 -1.74 -2.46 -4.14
CA LEU A 172 -2.81 -2.68 -3.20
C LEU A 172 -3.61 -3.86 -3.73
N PRO A 173 -3.85 -4.92 -2.92
CA PRO A 173 -4.72 -6.00 -3.34
C PRO A 173 -6.06 -5.44 -3.83
N GLU A 174 -6.63 -5.99 -4.89
CA GLU A 174 -7.89 -5.51 -5.47
C GLU A 174 -8.99 -5.37 -4.40
N SER A 175 -9.00 -6.26 -3.41
CA SER A 175 -9.89 -6.19 -2.24
C SER A 175 -9.67 -4.99 -1.31
N THR A 176 -8.73 -4.09 -1.61
CA THR A 176 -8.31 -2.97 -0.76
C THR A 176 -8.58 -1.62 -1.44
N CYS A 177 -9.09 -1.60 -2.66
CA CYS A 177 -9.42 -0.35 -3.32
C CYS A 177 -10.52 0.36 -2.53
N PHE A 178 -10.14 1.48 -1.90
CA PHE A 178 -11.11 2.43 -1.40
C PHE A 178 -11.94 2.86 -2.60
N ASN A 179 -13.26 2.75 -2.50
CA ASN A 179 -14.17 3.36 -3.47
C ASN A 179 -14.00 4.88 -3.33
N VAL A 180 -12.91 5.43 -3.88
CA VAL A 180 -12.70 6.86 -4.03
C VAL A 180 -13.78 7.25 -5.02
N SER A 181 -14.89 7.76 -4.46
CA SER A 181 -16.00 8.23 -5.24
C SER A 181 -15.55 9.52 -5.91
N ASP A 182 -14.86 9.38 -7.04
CA ASP A 182 -14.65 10.49 -7.94
C ASP A 182 -16.04 10.88 -8.43
N THR A 183 -16.45 12.10 -8.13
CA THR A 183 -17.66 12.70 -8.71
C THR A 183 -17.51 12.99 -10.21
N SER A 184 -16.51 12.39 -10.87
CA SER A 184 -16.41 12.27 -12.31
C SER A 184 -16.35 10.79 -12.68
N THR A 185 -17.30 10.37 -13.52
CA THR A 185 -17.32 9.06 -14.18
C THR A 185 -16.00 8.76 -14.88
N SER A 186 -15.07 8.11 -14.17
CA SER A 186 -13.91 7.40 -14.70
C SER A 186 -13.62 6.24 -13.76
N SER A 187 -13.37 5.06 -14.33
CA SER A 187 -13.02 3.83 -13.60
C SER A 187 -11.83 4.04 -12.65
N PRO A 188 -11.75 3.28 -11.53
CA PRO A 188 -10.66 3.42 -10.57
C PRO A 188 -9.29 3.28 -11.24
N GLU A 189 -8.39 4.23 -10.99
CA GLU A 189 -6.99 4.15 -11.43
C GLU A 189 -6.27 3.05 -10.64
N GLU A 190 -6.08 1.89 -11.26
CA GLU A 190 -5.32 0.79 -10.67
C GLU A 190 -3.82 1.06 -10.77
N VAL A 191 -3.14 1.11 -9.62
CA VAL A 191 -1.68 1.28 -9.56
C VAL A 191 -1.03 -0.10 -9.40
N PHE A 192 -0.25 -0.50 -10.41
CA PHE A 192 0.47 -1.78 -10.47
C PHE A 192 1.96 -1.61 -10.21
N LEU A 193 2.72 -2.65 -9.86
CA LEU A 193 4.20 -2.68 -9.85
C LEU A 193 4.72 -3.94 -10.54
N SER A 194 5.94 -3.88 -11.06
CA SER A 194 6.61 -5.03 -11.65
C SER A 194 7.70 -5.58 -10.70
N PHE A 195 7.67 -6.90 -10.43
CA PHE A 195 8.57 -7.59 -9.48
C PHE A 195 9.06 -8.93 -10.03
N CYS A 196 10.27 -9.37 -9.69
CA CYS A 196 10.81 -10.70 -10.09
C CYS A 196 10.24 -11.86 -9.29
#